data_AF-A0A564YK75-F1
#
_entry.id   AF-A0A564YK75-F1
#
_cell.length_a   1.000
_cell.length_b   1.000
_cell.length_c   1.000
_cell.angle_alpha   90.00
_cell.angle_beta   90.00
_cell.angle_gamma   90.00
#
_symmetry.space_group_name_H-M   'P 1'
#
loop_
_entity.id
_entity.type
_entity.pdbx_description
1 polymer ?
#
loop_
_entity_poly.entity_id
_entity_poly.type
_entity_poly.pdbx_seq_one_letter_code
_entity_poly.pdbx_strand_id
1 'polypeptide(L)'
;MSTLGGEEEWMRDFHMAKTDFERICFLLKAIQNSNQGFAHFSKLETRGTIARFYGKSDRISELNRLCSLAEWNKNNVSRALHYATSAVFYALSPEQKIMAYSRRCNILFNLGLIQEAIRDGEQSFMIIQTIQDTETFKLPFLQEELVHILLVQTK
;
A
#
# COMPACT_ATOMS: atom_id res chain seq x y z
N MET A 1 -9.05 -9.12 -47.58
CA MET A 1 -9.81 -10.29 -47.09
C MET A 1 -9.63 -10.36 -45.58
N SER A 2 -10.71 -10.71 -44.88
CA SER A 2 -11.06 -10.40 -43.49
C SER A 2 -10.03 -10.74 -42.39
N THR A 3 -9.85 -9.84 -41.42
CA THR A 3 -9.48 -10.21 -40.04
C THR A 3 -10.30 -9.43 -39.00
N LEU A 4 -11.62 -9.33 -39.21
CA LEU A 4 -12.57 -8.87 -38.19
C LEU A 4 -12.65 -9.83 -36.98
N GLY A 5 -12.12 -11.06 -37.10
CA GLY A 5 -12.09 -12.04 -35.99
C GLY A 5 -10.95 -11.85 -34.98
N GLY A 6 -9.89 -11.11 -35.30
CA GLY A 6 -8.71 -10.99 -34.44
C GLY A 6 -8.92 -10.07 -33.22
N GLU A 7 -9.61 -8.94 -33.40
CA GLU A 7 -9.90 -7.99 -32.31
C GLU A 7 -10.99 -8.51 -31.37
N GLU A 8 -12.06 -9.12 -31.89
CA GLU A 8 -13.13 -9.68 -31.06
C GLU A 8 -12.65 -10.85 -30.19
N GLU A 9 -11.80 -11.73 -30.75
CA GLU A 9 -11.18 -12.84 -30.03
C GLU A 9 -10.19 -12.34 -28.96
N TRP A 10 -9.37 -11.34 -29.30
CA TRP A 10 -8.43 -10.73 -28.37
C TRP A 10 -9.14 -10.03 -27.20
N MET A 11 -10.21 -9.29 -27.48
CA MET A 11 -11.02 -8.64 -26.45
C MET A 11 -11.75 -9.67 -25.59
N ARG A 12 -12.24 -10.77 -26.17
CA ARG A 12 -12.85 -11.87 -25.41
C ARG A 12 -11.84 -12.49 -24.44
N ASP A 13 -10.63 -12.77 -24.89
CA ASP A 13 -9.59 -13.38 -24.06
C ASP A 13 -9.10 -12.41 -22.95
N PHE A 14 -9.04 -11.11 -23.22
CA PHE A 14 -8.77 -10.09 -22.19
C PHE A 14 -9.87 -10.05 -21.12
N HIS A 15 -11.14 -10.14 -21.52
CA HIS A 15 -12.26 -10.16 -20.57
C HIS A 15 -12.33 -11.45 -19.73
N MET A 16 -11.73 -12.55 -20.20
CA MET A 16 -11.63 -13.80 -19.45
C MET A 16 -10.57 -13.75 -18.32
N ALA A 17 -9.70 -12.74 -18.30
CA ALA A 17 -8.78 -12.50 -17.20
C ALA A 17 -9.56 -12.04 -15.94
N LYS A 18 -9.48 -12.85 -14.88
CA LYS A 18 -10.25 -12.68 -13.65
C LYS A 18 -9.63 -11.66 -12.70
N THR A 19 -8.32 -11.47 -12.78
CA THR A 19 -7.57 -10.58 -11.91
C THR A 19 -6.83 -9.50 -12.71
N ASP A 20 -6.55 -8.37 -12.07
CA ASP A 20 -5.76 -7.30 -12.68
C ASP A 20 -4.34 -7.74 -13.01
N PHE A 21 -3.78 -8.68 -12.23
CA PHE A 21 -2.50 -9.30 -12.53
C PHE A 21 -2.53 -10.07 -13.87
N GLU A 22 -3.57 -10.89 -14.09
CA GLU A 22 -3.74 -11.63 -15.35
C GLU A 22 -3.95 -10.69 -16.54
N ARG A 23 -4.71 -9.60 -16.36
CA ARG A 23 -4.89 -8.56 -17.39
C ARG A 23 -3.57 -7.91 -17.76
N ILE A 24 -2.74 -7.56 -16.78
CA ILE A 24 -1.40 -7.01 -17.00
C ILE A 24 -0.53 -8.03 -17.74
N CYS A 25 -0.50 -9.29 -17.31
CA CYS A 25 0.26 -10.34 -18.01
C CYS A 25 -0.18 -10.53 -19.46
N PHE A 26 -1.48 -10.45 -19.74
CA PHE A 26 -2.03 -10.54 -21.09
C PHE A 26 -1.57 -9.35 -21.96
N LEU A 27 -1.69 -8.12 -21.44
CA LEU A 27 -1.24 -6.91 -22.13
C LEU A 27 0.27 -6.93 -22.37
N LEU A 28 1.07 -7.37 -21.40
CA LEU A 28 2.52 -7.49 -21.54
C LEU A 28 2.92 -8.48 -22.65
N LYS A 29 2.23 -9.62 -22.77
CA LYS A 29 2.42 -10.57 -23.88
C LYS A 29 2.05 -9.98 -25.24
N ALA A 30 0.95 -9.22 -25.31
CA ALA A 30 0.55 -8.54 -26.53
C ALA A 30 1.59 -7.50 -26.98
N ILE A 31 2.13 -6.73 -26.04
CA ILE A 31 3.18 -5.73 -26.28
C ILE A 31 4.50 -6.41 -26.69
N GLN A 32 4.84 -7.55 -26.08
CA GLN A 32 6.05 -8.32 -26.40
C GLN A 32 6.09 -8.78 -27.86
N ASN A 33 4.93 -9.10 -28.45
CA ASN A 33 4.81 -9.51 -29.85
C ASN A 33 4.80 -8.33 -30.84
N SER A 34 4.81 -7.10 -30.35
CA SER A 34 4.92 -5.91 -31.20
C SER A 34 6.38 -5.43 -31.27
N ASN A 35 6.89 -5.24 -32.49
CA ASN A 35 8.27 -4.76 -32.71
C ASN A 35 8.54 -3.38 -32.07
N GLN A 36 7.49 -2.57 -31.85
CA GLN A 36 7.59 -1.29 -31.14
C GLN A 36 7.59 -1.46 -29.61
N GLY A 37 6.78 -2.39 -29.07
CA GLY A 37 6.65 -2.62 -27.62
C GLY A 37 7.91 -3.18 -26.97
N PHE A 38 8.69 -4.00 -27.69
CA PHE A 38 9.93 -4.57 -27.17
C PHE A 38 10.99 -3.51 -26.82
N ALA A 39 11.04 -2.41 -27.57
CA ALA A 39 11.93 -1.26 -27.30
C ALA A 39 11.52 -0.45 -26.06
N HIS A 40 10.30 -0.63 -25.54
CA HIS A 40 9.87 -0.03 -24.29
C HIS A 40 10.20 -0.89 -23.07
N PHE A 41 10.32 -2.22 -23.25
CA PHE A 41 10.74 -3.11 -22.16
C PHE A 41 12.21 -2.94 -21.79
N SER A 42 13.07 -2.54 -22.72
CA SER A 42 14.47 -2.17 -22.41
C SER A 42 14.58 -0.92 -21.53
N LYS A 43 13.51 -0.13 -21.38
CA LYS A 43 13.42 1.00 -20.45
C LYS A 43 12.87 0.61 -19.07
N LEU A 44 12.43 -0.64 -18.89
CA LEU A 44 12.02 -1.09 -17.57
C LEU A 44 13.24 -1.23 -16.68
N GLU A 45 13.14 -0.63 -15.51
CA GLU A 45 14.17 -0.73 -14.48
C GLU A 45 14.35 -2.17 -14.03
N THR A 46 15.60 -2.57 -13.79
CA THR A 46 15.88 -3.93 -13.32
C THR A 46 15.24 -4.16 -11.95
N ARG A 47 14.95 -5.43 -11.62
CA ARG A 47 14.45 -5.79 -10.28
C ARG A 47 15.36 -5.28 -9.15
N GLY A 48 16.67 -5.26 -9.38
CA GLY A 48 17.65 -4.69 -8.45
C GLY A 48 17.53 -3.17 -8.33
N THR A 49 17.32 -2.46 -9.44
CA THR A 49 17.07 -1.02 -9.44
C THR A 49 15.76 -0.68 -8.73
N ILE A 50 14.69 -1.43 -9.01
CA ILE A 50 13.39 -1.27 -8.36
C ILE A 50 13.51 -1.55 -6.86
N ALA A 51 14.20 -2.62 -6.45
CA ALA A 51 14.43 -2.91 -5.04
C ALA A 51 15.29 -1.84 -4.34
N ARG A 52 16.24 -1.23 -5.05
CA ARG A 52 17.08 -0.15 -4.50
C ARG A 52 16.29 1.14 -4.27
N PHE A 53 15.40 1.50 -5.20
CA PHE A 53 14.66 2.77 -5.14
C PHE A 53 13.29 2.67 -4.45
N TYR A 54 12.67 1.49 -4.47
CA TYR A 54 11.33 1.22 -3.92
C TYR A 54 11.36 0.11 -2.87
N GLY A 55 12.55 -0.24 -2.36
CA GLY A 55 12.70 -1.18 -1.27
C GLY A 55 11.98 -0.70 -0.03
N LYS A 56 11.26 -1.61 0.63
CA LYS A 56 10.70 -1.36 1.96
C LYS A 56 11.86 -1.12 2.93
N SER A 57 11.74 -0.12 3.80
CA SER A 57 12.73 0.27 4.80
C SER A 57 12.04 0.91 5.99
N ASP A 58 12.19 0.30 7.17
CA ASP A 58 11.59 0.83 8.38
C ASP A 58 12.12 2.22 8.74
N ARG A 59 13.41 2.47 8.48
CA ARG A 59 14.00 3.80 8.67
C ARG A 59 13.32 4.86 7.81
N ILE A 60 13.03 4.56 6.54
CA ILE A 60 12.34 5.49 5.64
C ILE A 60 10.88 5.64 6.08
N SER A 61 10.23 4.54 6.47
CA SER A 61 8.87 4.57 7.02
C SER A 61 8.78 5.48 8.23
N GLU A 62 9.68 5.32 9.20
CA GLU A 62 9.68 6.10 10.43
C GLU A 62 9.94 7.58 10.17
N LEU A 63 10.89 7.91 9.29
CA LEU A 63 11.12 9.29 8.88
C LEU A 63 9.83 9.90 8.28
N ASN A 64 9.14 9.18 7.41
CA ASN A 64 7.87 9.64 6.86
C ASN A 64 6.78 9.78 7.94
N ARG A 65 6.71 8.88 8.92
CA ARG A 65 5.77 8.97 10.05
C ARG A 65 6.01 10.24 10.87
N LEU A 66 7.27 10.56 11.17
CA LEU A 66 7.65 11.78 11.87
C LEU A 66 7.37 13.05 11.05
N CYS A 67 7.66 13.04 9.74
CA CYS A 67 7.28 14.13 8.84
C CYS A 67 5.77 14.34 8.78
N SER A 68 5.00 13.25 8.78
CA SER A 68 3.53 13.31 8.85
C SER A 68 3.05 14.00 10.13
N LEU A 69 3.66 13.68 11.28
CA LEU A 69 3.36 14.34 12.54
C LEU A 69 3.70 15.83 12.51
N ALA A 70 4.88 16.17 12.01
CA ALA A 70 5.32 17.56 11.91
C ALA A 70 4.41 18.40 11.01
N GLU A 71 4.00 17.88 9.85
CA GLU A 71 3.11 18.60 8.93
C GLU A 71 1.68 18.71 9.48
N TRP A 72 1.21 17.71 10.22
CA TRP A 72 -0.09 17.78 10.91
C TRP A 72 -0.11 18.90 11.94
N ASN A 73 0.94 19.03 12.75
CA ASN A 73 1.07 20.09 13.75
C ASN A 73 1.15 21.49 13.12
N LYS A 74 1.52 21.60 11.84
CA LYS A 74 1.48 22.84 11.05
C LYS A 74 0.12 23.07 10.37
N ASN A 75 -0.89 22.24 10.63
CA ASN A 75 -2.17 22.20 9.92
C ASN A 75 -2.05 21.94 8.40
N ASN A 76 -0.94 21.36 7.95
CA ASN A 76 -0.75 20.99 6.55
C ASN A 76 -1.23 19.57 6.30
N VAL A 77 -2.56 19.42 6.35
CA VAL A 77 -3.26 18.13 6.27
C VAL A 77 -2.88 17.31 5.04
N SER A 78 -2.80 17.95 3.86
CA SER A 78 -2.47 17.26 2.60
C SER A 78 -1.08 16.61 2.66
N ARG A 79 -0.06 17.36 3.12
CA ARG A 79 1.29 16.81 3.29
C ARG A 79 1.36 15.78 4.41
N ALA A 80 0.64 15.99 5.50
CA ALA A 80 0.57 15.04 6.60
C ALA A 80 0.04 13.67 6.14
N LEU A 81 -1.04 13.65 5.35
CA LEU A 81 -1.61 12.43 4.77
C LEU A 81 -0.69 11.80 3.73
N HIS A 82 -0.05 12.62 2.89
CA HIS A 82 0.94 12.13 1.93
C HIS A 82 2.07 11.39 2.64
N TYR A 83 2.68 12.00 3.66
CA TYR A 83 3.75 11.35 4.41
C TYR A 83 3.28 10.12 5.19
N ALA A 84 2.07 10.13 5.76
CA ALA A 84 1.52 8.95 6.43
C ALA A 84 1.32 7.78 5.45
N THR A 85 0.85 8.07 4.24
CA THR A 85 0.70 7.07 3.17
C THR A 85 2.05 6.53 2.73
N SER A 86 3.05 7.40 2.58
CA SER A 86 4.42 6.99 2.29
C SER A 86 5.01 6.12 3.41
N ALA A 87 4.72 6.41 4.68
CA ALA A 87 5.13 5.56 5.80
C ALA A 87 4.58 4.13 5.66
N VAL A 88 3.27 3.99 5.39
CA VAL A 88 2.64 2.68 5.14
C VAL A 88 3.29 1.98 3.97
N PHE A 89 3.60 2.71 2.90
CA PHE A 89 4.27 2.14 1.74
C PHE A 89 5.67 1.64 2.09
N TYR A 90 6.48 2.34 2.86
CA TYR A 90 7.87 1.92 3.11
C TYR A 90 8.03 0.93 4.26
N ALA A 91 7.03 0.75 5.12
CA ALA A 91 7.14 -0.16 6.27
C ALA A 91 7.48 -1.60 5.85
N LEU A 92 8.57 -2.13 6.42
CA LEU A 92 9.08 -3.48 6.18
C LEU A 92 8.62 -4.43 7.28
N SER A 93 8.93 -4.11 8.54
CA SER A 93 8.60 -4.97 9.69
C SER A 93 7.11 -4.89 10.08
N PRO A 94 6.57 -5.95 10.70
CA PRO A 94 5.24 -5.93 11.30
C PRO A 94 5.01 -4.73 12.24
N GLU A 95 5.98 -4.45 13.12
CA GLU A 95 5.91 -3.37 14.11
C GLU A 95 5.82 -2.01 13.43
N GLN A 96 6.67 -1.79 12.42
CA GLN A 96 6.64 -0.54 11.67
C GLN A 96 5.37 -0.36 10.86
N LYS A 97 4.80 -1.45 10.33
CA LYS A 97 3.51 -1.42 9.64
C LYS A 97 2.39 -0.99 10.57
N ILE A 98 2.34 -1.53 11.79
CA ILE A 98 1.35 -1.14 12.80
C ILE A 98 1.46 0.36 13.09
N MET A 99 2.67 0.88 13.36
CA MET A 99 2.86 2.31 13.62
C MET A 99 2.44 3.18 12.42
N ALA A 100 2.76 2.76 11.20
CA ALA A 100 2.41 3.50 10.00
C ALA A 100 0.90 3.50 9.73
N TYR A 101 0.23 2.35 9.86
CA TYR A 101 -1.22 2.23 9.71
C TYR A 101 -1.95 3.03 10.79
N SER A 102 -1.53 2.95 12.06
CA SER A 102 -2.12 3.74 13.15
C SER A 102 -2.02 5.24 12.88
N ARG A 103 -0.87 5.72 12.39
CA ARG A 103 -0.71 7.14 12.02
C ARG A 103 -1.67 7.56 10.92
N ARG A 104 -1.79 6.77 9.86
CA ARG A 104 -2.67 7.09 8.73
C ARG A 104 -4.15 6.97 9.11
N CYS A 105 -4.52 5.95 9.88
CA CYS A 105 -5.85 5.78 10.49
C CYS A 105 -6.29 7.04 11.24
N ASN A 106 -5.43 7.57 12.13
CA ASN A 106 -5.74 8.77 12.89
C ASN A 106 -5.99 9.99 11.99
N ILE A 107 -5.21 10.18 10.93
CA ILE A 107 -5.44 11.28 9.99
C ILE A 107 -6.76 11.10 9.24
N LEU A 108 -7.01 9.90 8.71
CA LEU A 108 -8.22 9.58 7.96
C LEU A 108 -9.49 9.78 8.80
N PHE A 109 -9.45 9.34 10.07
CA PHE A 109 -10.55 9.54 11.01
C PHE A 109 -10.84 11.03 11.23
N ASN A 110 -9.80 11.84 11.48
CA ASN A 110 -9.96 13.29 11.66
C ASN A 110 -10.45 14.01 10.40
N LEU A 111 -10.29 13.40 9.21
CA LEU A 111 -10.84 13.91 7.96
C LEU A 111 -12.28 13.44 7.66
N GLY A 112 -12.87 12.63 8.55
CA GLY A 112 -14.20 12.03 8.32
C GLY A 112 -14.19 10.88 7.32
N LEU A 113 -13.02 10.38 6.92
CA LEU A 113 -12.84 9.21 6.03
C LEU A 113 -12.90 7.92 6.87
N ILE A 114 -14.09 7.66 7.43
CA ILE A 114 -14.27 6.65 8.48
C ILE A 114 -14.00 5.23 7.96
N GLN A 115 -14.42 4.91 6.74
CA GLN A 115 -14.25 3.57 6.17
C GLN A 115 -12.76 3.27 5.89
N GLU A 116 -12.03 4.26 5.39
CA GLU A 116 -10.59 4.18 5.18
C GLU A 116 -9.85 4.00 6.51
N ALA A 117 -10.27 4.74 7.54
CA ALA A 117 -9.69 4.64 8.88
C ALA A 117 -9.92 3.24 9.49
N ILE A 118 -11.13 2.69 9.36
CA ILE A 118 -11.45 1.32 9.82
C ILE A 118 -10.54 0.31 9.13
N ARG A 119 -10.38 0.40 7.80
CA ARG A 119 -9.49 -0.51 7.07
C ARG A 119 -8.05 -0.45 7.58
N ASP A 120 -7.52 0.74 7.87
CA ASP A 120 -6.18 0.86 8.45
C ASP A 120 -6.11 0.27 9.87
N GLY A 121 -7.13 0.49 10.69
CA GLY A 121 -7.25 -0.10 12.03
C GLY A 121 -7.28 -1.64 12.00
N GLU A 122 -8.04 -2.23 11.08
CA GLU A 122 -8.11 -3.68 10.88
C GLU A 122 -6.77 -4.26 10.45
N GLN A 123 -6.05 -3.59 9.53
CA GLN A 123 -4.71 -4.02 9.13
C GLN A 123 -3.73 -4.03 10.32
N SER A 124 -3.71 -2.97 11.13
CA SER A 124 -2.92 -2.93 12.37
C SER A 124 -3.28 -4.09 13.31
N PHE A 125 -4.58 -4.32 13.52
CA PHE A 125 -5.07 -5.35 14.45
C PHE A 125 -4.68 -6.77 14.00
N MET A 126 -4.86 -7.12 12.73
CA MET A 126 -4.46 -8.43 12.20
C MET A 126 -2.96 -8.69 12.38
N ILE A 127 -2.12 -7.67 12.17
CA ILE A 127 -0.67 -7.79 12.35
C ILE A 127 -0.34 -8.02 13.83
N ILE A 128 -0.99 -7.30 14.76
CA ILE A 128 -0.81 -7.49 16.21
C ILE A 128 -1.15 -8.92 16.62
N GLN A 129 -2.29 -9.46 16.17
CA GLN A 129 -2.68 -10.85 16.46
C GLN A 129 -1.62 -11.84 15.96
N THR A 130 -1.13 -11.64 14.73
CA THR A 130 -0.08 -12.47 14.15
C THR A 130 1.21 -12.45 14.99
N ILE A 131 1.60 -11.28 15.51
CA ILE A 131 2.80 -11.15 16.37
C ILE A 131 2.58 -11.82 17.73
N GLN A 132 1.42 -11.62 18.36
CA GLN A 132 1.09 -12.19 19.68
C GLN A 132 1.04 -13.72 19.66
N ASP A 133 0.58 -14.31 18.56
CA ASP A 133 0.58 -15.76 18.35
C ASP A 133 2.01 -16.32 18.20
N THR A 134 2.98 -15.46 17.86
CA THR A 134 4.39 -15.84 17.66
C THR A 134 5.32 -15.52 18.84
N GLU A 135 5.11 -14.44 19.60
CA GLU A 135 5.91 -14.10 20.78
C GLU A 135 5.12 -13.27 21.83
N THR A 136 5.33 -13.59 23.12
CA THR A 136 4.73 -12.88 24.27
C THR A 136 5.35 -11.48 24.45
N PHE A 137 4.88 -10.44 23.74
CA PHE A 137 5.43 -9.09 23.86
C PHE A 137 4.57 -8.11 24.68
N LYS A 138 5.23 -7.37 25.60
CA LYS A 138 4.65 -6.31 26.44
C LYS A 138 4.62 -4.98 25.68
N LEU A 139 3.46 -4.30 25.70
CA LEU A 139 3.15 -3.12 24.90
C LEU A 139 2.83 -1.88 25.75
N PRO A 140 3.82 -1.19 26.35
CA PRO A 140 3.57 0.10 26.99
C PRO A 140 3.39 1.24 25.97
N PHE A 141 4.05 1.17 24.81
CA PHE A 141 4.13 2.31 23.87
C PHE A 141 2.95 2.42 22.89
N LEU A 142 2.31 1.30 22.51
CA LEU A 142 1.13 1.34 21.63
C LEU A 142 -0.13 1.88 22.31
N GLN A 143 -0.15 1.98 23.65
CA GLN A 143 -1.31 2.52 24.37
C GLN A 143 -1.56 4.00 24.05
N GLU A 144 -0.53 4.79 23.75
CA GLU A 144 -0.69 6.23 23.47
C GLU A 144 -1.28 6.49 22.07
N GLU A 145 -0.96 5.67 21.06
CA GLU A 145 -1.47 5.85 19.69
C GLU A 145 -2.77 5.06 19.40
N LEU A 146 -3.05 3.97 20.15
CA LEU A 146 -4.21 3.09 19.93
C LEU A 146 -5.46 3.45 20.77
N VAL A 147 -5.44 4.47 21.64
CA VAL A 147 -6.61 4.87 22.46
C VAL A 147 -7.87 5.03 21.59
N HIS A 148 -7.72 5.48 20.35
CA HIS A 148 -8.84 5.72 19.44
C HIS A 148 -9.38 4.45 18.75
N ILE A 149 -8.58 3.37 18.61
CA ILE A 149 -9.02 2.13 17.94
C ILE A 149 -9.87 1.26 18.87
N LEU A 150 -9.55 1.22 20.17
CA LEU A 150 -10.32 0.45 21.16
C LEU A 150 -11.69 1.08 21.52
N LEU A 151 -11.87 2.37 21.27
CA LEU A 151 -13.14 3.07 21.52
C LEU A 151 -14.22 2.79 20.45
N VAL A 152 -13.84 2.25 19.28
CA VAL A 152 -14.79 1.94 18.20
C VAL A 152 -15.40 0.54 18.35
N GLN A 153 -14.74 -0.38 19.06
CA GLN A 153 -15.25 -1.74 19.29
C GLN A 153 -16.16 -1.87 20.53
N THR A 154 -16.39 -0.78 21.28
CA THR A 154 -17.18 -0.79 22.53
C THR A 154 -18.48 0.01 22.46
N LYS A 155 -19.04 0.22 21.25
CA LYS A 155 -20.40 0.73 21.08
C LYS A 155 -21.23 -0.14 20.15
#